data_AF-A0A7X9PDX5-F1
#
_entry.id   AF-A0A7X9PDX5-F1
#
_cell.length_a   1.000
_cell.length_b   1.000
_cell.length_c   1.000
_cell.angle_alpha   90.00
_cell.angle_beta   90.00
_cell.angle_gamma   90.00
#
_symmetry.space_group_name_H-M   'P 1'
#
loop_
_entity.id
_entity.type
_entity.pdbx_description
1 polymer ?
#
loop_
_entity_poly.entity_id
_entity_poly.type
_entity_poly.pdbx_seq_one_letter_code
_entity_poly.pdbx_strand_id
1 'polypeptide(L)'
;MKKWMILVFVAILLVACNLPFSITFNANPTATPVEATAQVIVVTATPEATVAPQPLPTLTPEGNARNLGGVYMVIPPCLAADANGVIIPESNAGDDGPVFMANPEYRKITLTGYPLAGTFWEPLVQVYPVQRFVELVPNLSNTVAEMQSILANQPASFENSIPLLPIANAAQVFRAQISYINFQNGKGIGFLTEYAQYYAPVNNHDLFYTFQGLTSDSKYWVSVILPVNAAYLQPTYNDFTVPADGIPVPQDINSPSFSTDMEAYYVAMLQKLNSTSPDAFLPTLNCMASFIQTLNVGD
;
A
#
# COMPACT_ATOMS: atom_id res chain seq x y z
N MET A 1 -46.37 -9.73 1.41
CA MET A 1 -45.50 -8.55 1.57
C MET A 1 -44.08 -8.93 2.05
N LYS A 2 -43.47 -10.01 1.50
CA LYS A 2 -42.14 -10.50 1.94
C LYS A 2 -41.20 -10.83 0.77
N LYS A 3 -41.69 -10.73 -0.48
CA LYS A 3 -40.90 -10.96 -1.71
C LYS A 3 -40.42 -9.67 -2.39
N TRP A 4 -41.00 -8.52 -2.06
CA TRP A 4 -40.56 -7.21 -2.59
C TRP A 4 -39.40 -6.59 -1.80
N MET A 5 -39.11 -7.08 -0.59
CA MET A 5 -38.00 -6.56 0.23
C MET A 5 -36.64 -7.17 -0.16
N ILE A 6 -36.64 -8.33 -0.83
CA ILE A 6 -35.40 -8.97 -1.32
C ILE A 6 -34.98 -8.37 -2.67
N LEU A 7 -35.93 -7.88 -3.47
CA LEU A 7 -35.64 -7.26 -4.77
C LEU A 7 -35.05 -5.84 -4.66
N VAL A 8 -35.29 -5.14 -3.56
CA VAL A 8 -34.67 -3.81 -3.31
C VAL A 8 -33.24 -3.94 -2.79
N PHE A 9 -32.89 -5.05 -2.11
CA PHE A 9 -31.52 -5.29 -1.63
C PHE A 9 -30.57 -5.81 -2.73
N VAL A 10 -31.10 -6.48 -3.76
CA VAL A 10 -30.28 -6.98 -4.88
C VAL A 10 -30.05 -5.89 -5.95
N ALA A 11 -30.91 -4.87 -6.04
CA ALA A 11 -30.76 -3.78 -7.01
C ALA A 11 -29.70 -2.73 -6.63
N ILE A 12 -29.25 -2.69 -5.36
CA ILE A 12 -28.21 -1.75 -4.90
C ILE A 12 -26.78 -2.27 -5.16
N LEU A 13 -26.62 -3.56 -5.48
CA LEU A 13 -25.33 -4.20 -5.75
C LEU A 13 -24.75 -3.93 -7.16
N LEU A 14 -25.47 -3.21 -8.03
CA LEU A 14 -25.08 -2.97 -9.43
C LEU A 14 -24.67 -1.53 -9.74
N VAL A 15 -24.54 -0.67 -8.74
CA VAL A 15 -23.98 0.67 -8.93
C VAL A 15 -22.52 0.63 -8.48
N ALA A 16 -21.58 0.78 -9.42
CA ALA A 16 -20.20 1.12 -9.08
C ALA A 16 -20.26 2.35 -8.15
N CYS A 17 -19.93 2.16 -6.88
CA CYS A 17 -20.06 3.18 -5.86
C CYS A 17 -19.04 4.30 -6.11
N ASN A 18 -19.49 5.38 -6.75
CA ASN A 18 -19.06 6.71 -6.33
C ASN A 18 -19.72 6.94 -4.96
N LEU A 19 -18.96 6.71 -3.89
CA LEU A 19 -19.37 7.15 -2.56
C LEU A 19 -19.65 8.67 -2.60
N PRO A 20 -20.72 9.15 -1.98
CA PRO A 20 -21.11 10.57 -2.02
C PRO A 20 -20.23 11.48 -1.15
N PHE A 21 -19.10 10.97 -0.66
CA PHE A 21 -18.17 11.70 0.18
C PHE A 21 -16.72 11.44 -0.26
N SER A 22 -16.00 12.53 -0.47
CA SER A 22 -14.54 12.54 -0.59
C SER A 22 -13.97 12.73 0.81
N ILE A 23 -13.17 11.78 1.31
CA ILE A 23 -12.44 11.95 2.57
C ILE A 23 -11.21 12.82 2.27
N THR A 24 -11.39 14.13 2.33
CA THR A 24 -10.31 15.13 2.20
C THR A 24 -9.56 15.23 3.54
N PHE A 25 -8.35 14.70 3.60
CA PHE A 25 -7.50 14.76 4.79
C PHE A 25 -6.67 16.05 4.79
N ASN A 26 -7.16 17.09 5.48
CA ASN A 26 -6.33 18.26 5.77
C ASN A 26 -5.34 17.92 6.89
N ALA A 27 -4.15 17.43 6.53
CA ALA A 27 -3.03 17.34 7.45
C ALA A 27 -1.91 18.29 6.99
N ASN A 28 -1.86 19.49 7.56
CA ASN A 28 -0.70 20.37 7.41
C ASN A 28 -0.46 21.11 8.73
N PRO A 29 0.49 20.68 9.58
CA PRO A 29 1.09 21.57 10.55
C PRO A 29 2.12 22.45 9.83
N THR A 30 1.88 23.75 9.81
CA THR A 30 2.84 24.78 9.37
C THR A 30 4.14 24.64 10.15
N ALA A 31 5.20 24.17 9.50
CA ALA A 31 6.56 24.26 10.04
C ALA A 31 7.12 25.66 9.76
N THR A 32 7.34 26.44 10.82
CA THR A 32 8.05 27.73 10.78
C THR A 32 9.54 27.47 10.49
N PRO A 33 10.18 28.14 9.51
CA PRO A 33 11.61 28.00 9.31
C PRO A 33 12.37 28.73 10.41
N VAL A 34 13.25 28.02 11.13
CA VAL A 34 14.27 28.64 11.99
C VAL A 34 15.52 28.89 11.14
N GLU A 35 15.87 30.16 11.01
CA GLU A 35 17.07 30.64 10.31
C GLU A 35 18.32 30.39 11.18
N ALA A 36 19.20 29.50 10.72
CA ALA A 36 20.48 29.23 11.36
C ALA A 36 21.60 29.93 10.58
N THR A 37 22.16 30.99 11.17
CA THR A 37 23.32 31.70 10.62
C THR A 37 24.59 30.89 10.86
N ALA A 38 25.19 30.31 9.81
CA ALA A 38 26.48 29.64 9.88
C ALA A 38 27.62 30.62 9.58
N GLN A 39 28.58 30.74 10.51
CA GLN A 39 29.81 31.51 10.31
C GLN A 39 30.84 30.68 9.52
N VAL A 40 31.43 31.30 8.51
CA VAL A 40 32.48 30.68 7.67
C VAL A 40 33.82 30.80 8.38
N ILE A 41 34.38 29.66 8.81
CA ILE A 41 35.77 29.55 9.24
C ILE A 41 36.58 29.03 8.05
N VAL A 42 37.48 29.85 7.51
CA VAL A 42 38.41 29.44 6.45
C VAL A 42 39.61 28.76 7.11
N VAL A 43 39.68 27.43 7.03
CA VAL A 43 40.88 26.67 7.37
C VAL A 43 41.61 26.32 6.08
N THR A 44 42.84 26.81 5.94
CA THR A 44 43.73 26.47 4.81
C THR A 44 44.24 25.04 5.00
N ALA A 45 43.73 24.08 4.23
CA ALA A 45 44.18 22.69 4.26
C ALA A 45 45.42 22.47 3.36
N THR A 46 46.45 21.87 3.94
CA THR A 46 47.61 21.29 3.24
C THR A 46 47.17 20.09 2.40
N PRO A 47 47.70 19.85 1.18
CA PRO A 47 47.21 18.76 0.33
C PRO A 47 47.60 17.40 0.91
N GLU A 48 46.59 16.65 1.37
CA GLU A 48 46.70 15.26 1.78
C GLU A 48 46.65 14.36 0.54
N ALA A 49 47.50 13.33 0.50
CA ALA A 49 47.66 12.45 -0.64
C ALA A 49 46.37 11.65 -0.92
N THR A 50 45.89 11.73 -2.16
CA THR A 50 44.71 11.00 -2.66
C THR A 50 44.91 9.50 -2.54
N VAL A 51 44.29 8.87 -1.55
CA VAL A 51 44.08 7.42 -1.51
C VAL A 51 42.89 7.10 -2.41
N ALA A 52 43.08 6.18 -3.36
CA ALA A 52 42.01 5.72 -4.25
C ALA A 52 40.83 5.16 -3.43
N PRO A 53 39.56 5.48 -3.77
CA PRO A 53 38.41 4.99 -3.03
C PRO A 53 38.36 3.45 -3.15
N GLN A 54 38.45 2.78 -2.01
CA GLN A 54 38.14 1.35 -1.95
C GLN A 54 36.64 1.18 -2.21
N PRO A 55 36.21 0.18 -3.02
CA PRO A 55 34.80 -0.09 -3.23
C PRO A 55 34.15 -0.45 -1.89
N LEU A 56 33.07 0.25 -1.56
CA LEU A 56 32.26 -0.02 -0.38
C LEU A 56 31.75 -1.47 -0.48
N PRO A 57 31.86 -2.30 0.58
CA PRO A 57 31.36 -3.67 0.54
C PRO A 57 29.87 -3.65 0.20
N THR A 58 29.49 -4.27 -0.92
CA THR A 58 28.10 -4.52 -1.28
C THR A 58 27.57 -5.57 -0.31
N LEU A 59 26.87 -5.14 0.75
CA LEU A 59 26.16 -6.04 1.64
C LEU A 59 25.15 -6.83 0.79
N THR A 60 25.36 -8.14 0.68
CA THR A 60 24.38 -9.02 0.06
C THR A 60 23.16 -9.05 0.98
N PRO A 61 21.93 -8.80 0.48
CA PRO A 61 20.75 -8.86 1.33
C PRO A 61 20.64 -10.22 2.03
N GLU A 62 20.44 -10.21 3.34
CA GLU A 62 20.26 -11.43 4.11
C GLU A 62 18.87 -12.02 3.85
N GLY A 63 18.80 -13.32 3.56
CA GLY A 63 17.52 -14.03 3.39
C GLY A 63 17.54 -15.09 2.30
N ASN A 64 16.34 -15.60 2.00
CA ASN A 64 16.12 -16.65 1.02
C ASN A 64 15.94 -16.06 -0.38
N ALA A 65 16.97 -16.16 -1.22
CA ALA A 65 16.89 -15.76 -2.62
C ALA A 65 15.96 -16.68 -3.42
N ARG A 66 15.08 -16.09 -4.24
CA ARG A 66 14.15 -16.81 -5.11
C ARG A 66 14.07 -16.15 -6.49
N ASN A 67 13.80 -16.96 -7.50
CA ASN A 67 13.35 -16.54 -8.82
C ASN A 67 12.08 -17.33 -9.15
N LEU A 68 10.95 -16.63 -9.20
CA LEU A 68 9.65 -17.24 -9.43
C LEU A 68 9.00 -16.59 -10.65
N GLY A 69 9.05 -17.29 -11.79
CA GLY A 69 8.52 -16.78 -13.05
C GLY A 69 9.18 -15.49 -13.53
N GLY A 70 10.50 -15.33 -13.33
CA GLY A 70 11.23 -14.12 -13.72
C GLY A 70 11.13 -12.97 -12.72
N VAL A 71 10.51 -13.17 -11.55
CA VAL A 71 10.57 -12.22 -10.43
C VAL A 71 11.64 -12.69 -9.46
N TYR A 72 12.74 -11.96 -9.39
CA TYR A 72 13.82 -12.20 -8.44
C TYR A 72 13.56 -11.41 -7.15
N MET A 73 13.85 -12.03 -6.01
CA MET A 73 13.67 -11.42 -4.69
C MET A 73 14.59 -12.10 -3.66
N VAL A 74 14.87 -11.41 -2.56
CA VAL A 74 15.45 -11.99 -1.35
C VAL A 74 14.44 -11.84 -0.23
N ILE A 75 13.93 -12.97 0.27
CA ILE A 75 12.91 -12.99 1.32
C ILE A 75 13.61 -12.90 2.67
N PRO A 76 13.48 -11.79 3.41
CA PRO A 76 14.13 -11.67 4.70
C PRO A 76 13.40 -12.54 5.74
N PRO A 77 14.11 -13.13 6.71
CA PRO A 77 13.52 -14.02 7.71
C PRO A 77 12.51 -13.31 8.63
N CYS A 78 12.56 -11.98 8.72
CA CYS A 78 11.58 -11.17 9.45
C CYS A 78 10.22 -11.05 8.73
N LEU A 79 10.14 -11.40 7.44
CA LEU A 79 8.93 -11.24 6.64
C LEU A 79 8.19 -12.55 6.41
N ALA A 80 8.91 -13.57 5.94
CA ALA A 80 8.34 -14.86 5.58
C ALA A 80 9.44 -15.94 5.56
N ALA A 81 9.04 -17.21 5.65
CA ALA A 81 9.96 -18.33 5.56
C ALA A 81 10.36 -18.61 4.10
N ASP A 82 9.40 -18.55 3.18
CA ASP A 82 9.62 -18.81 1.75
C ASP A 82 8.52 -18.14 0.89
N ALA A 83 8.48 -18.44 -0.41
CA ALA A 83 7.41 -18.04 -1.31
C ALA A 83 7.15 -19.10 -2.39
N ASN A 84 5.93 -19.12 -2.91
CA ASN A 84 5.53 -19.95 -4.04
C ASN A 84 4.94 -19.10 -5.17
N GLY A 85 5.29 -19.40 -6.41
CA GLY A 85 4.87 -18.62 -7.58
C GLY A 85 3.97 -19.42 -8.52
N VAL A 86 2.94 -18.77 -9.05
CA VAL A 86 2.06 -19.30 -10.09
C VAL A 86 1.82 -18.24 -11.16
N ILE A 87 1.64 -18.68 -12.41
CA ILE A 87 1.15 -17.82 -13.49
C ILE A 87 -0.37 -17.91 -13.48
N ILE A 88 -1.03 -16.77 -13.32
CA ILE A 88 -2.48 -16.67 -13.35
C ILE A 88 -2.89 -16.34 -14.79
N PRO A 89 -3.73 -17.16 -15.43
CA PRO A 89 -4.21 -16.89 -16.78
C PRO A 89 -4.96 -15.57 -16.90
N GLU A 90 -4.98 -15.03 -18.11
CA GLU A 90 -5.81 -13.88 -18.47
C GLU A 90 -7.29 -14.17 -18.19
N SER A 91 -7.96 -13.19 -17.60
CA SER A 91 -9.40 -13.17 -17.38
C SER A 91 -9.98 -11.91 -18.02
N ASN A 92 -11.08 -12.07 -18.75
CA ASN A 92 -11.83 -10.96 -19.31
C ASN A 92 -13.15 -10.82 -18.53
N ALA A 93 -13.51 -9.59 -18.19
CA ALA A 93 -14.80 -9.33 -17.55
C ALA A 93 -15.98 -9.57 -18.52
N GLY A 94 -15.74 -9.55 -19.83
CA GLY A 94 -16.78 -9.53 -20.86
C GLY A 94 -17.36 -8.13 -21.05
N ASP A 95 -18.25 -7.96 -22.04
CA ASP A 95 -18.75 -6.63 -22.47
C ASP A 95 -19.46 -5.85 -21.34
N ASP A 96 -20.14 -6.56 -20.44
CA ASP A 96 -20.90 -5.98 -19.32
C ASP A 96 -20.29 -6.30 -17.94
N GLY A 97 -19.11 -6.92 -17.90
CA GLY A 97 -18.52 -7.36 -16.65
C GLY A 97 -17.84 -6.22 -15.86
N PRO A 98 -17.81 -6.31 -14.53
CA PRO A 98 -17.08 -5.34 -13.73
C PRO A 98 -15.58 -5.36 -14.04
N VAL A 99 -14.98 -4.19 -14.21
CA VAL A 99 -13.57 -4.04 -14.62
C VAL A 99 -12.58 -4.71 -13.67
N PHE A 100 -12.92 -4.84 -12.38
CA PHE A 100 -12.11 -5.52 -11.38
C PHE A 100 -12.03 -7.04 -11.56
N MET A 101 -12.82 -7.62 -12.47
CA MET A 101 -12.75 -9.04 -12.85
C MET A 101 -11.85 -9.29 -14.06
N ALA A 102 -11.36 -8.23 -14.72
CA ALA A 102 -10.42 -8.34 -15.83
C ALA A 102 -8.96 -8.27 -15.33
N ASN A 103 -8.13 -9.19 -15.83
CA ASN A 103 -6.69 -9.16 -15.64
C ASN A 103 -5.99 -9.78 -16.86
N PRO A 104 -4.83 -9.29 -17.29
CA PRO A 104 -3.98 -10.00 -18.23
C PRO A 104 -3.47 -11.30 -17.59
N GLU A 105 -2.77 -12.14 -18.35
CA GLU A 105 -1.90 -13.13 -17.70
C GLU A 105 -0.88 -12.40 -16.81
N TYR A 106 -0.72 -12.84 -15.57
CA TYR A 106 0.17 -12.18 -14.60
C TYR A 106 0.83 -13.20 -13.65
N ARG A 107 1.89 -12.76 -12.97
CA ARG A 107 2.63 -13.59 -12.01
C ARG A 107 2.08 -13.32 -10.61
N LYS A 108 1.63 -14.35 -9.88
CA LYS A 108 1.24 -14.27 -8.46
C LYS A 108 2.23 -15.06 -7.62
N ILE A 109 2.82 -14.41 -6.62
CA ILE A 109 3.75 -15.03 -5.68
C ILE A 109 3.17 -14.88 -4.28
N THR A 110 2.90 -15.98 -3.61
CA THR A 110 2.38 -16.00 -2.23
C THR A 110 3.54 -16.26 -1.27
N LEU A 111 3.67 -15.41 -0.26
CA LEU A 111 4.65 -15.60 0.82
C LEU A 111 4.16 -16.67 1.79
N THR A 112 5.04 -17.62 2.15
CA THR A 112 4.73 -18.73 3.04
C THR A 112 5.48 -18.59 4.37
N GLY A 113 4.84 -18.99 5.47
CA GLY A 113 5.38 -18.73 6.81
C GLY A 113 5.36 -17.24 7.18
N TYR A 114 4.44 -16.47 6.61
CA TYR A 114 4.18 -15.08 7.01
C TYR A 114 3.68 -15.04 8.47
N PRO A 115 4.07 -14.04 9.29
CA PRO A 115 3.78 -14.06 10.73
C PRO A 115 2.32 -13.77 11.10
N LEU A 116 1.52 -13.27 10.16
CA LEU A 116 0.08 -13.05 10.37
C LEU A 116 -0.74 -14.09 9.62
N ALA A 117 -1.87 -14.46 10.23
CA ALA A 117 -2.87 -15.36 9.67
C ALA A 117 -4.28 -14.85 9.99
N GLY A 118 -5.29 -15.30 9.22
CA GLY A 118 -6.68 -14.89 9.45
C GLY A 118 -6.95 -13.41 9.12
N THR A 119 -6.17 -12.82 8.23
CA THR A 119 -6.33 -11.46 7.70
C THR A 119 -7.18 -11.46 6.44
N PHE A 120 -7.79 -10.32 6.09
CA PHE A 120 -8.58 -10.19 4.86
C PHE A 120 -7.73 -10.40 3.60
N TRP A 121 -6.54 -9.80 3.58
CA TRP A 121 -5.61 -9.93 2.47
C TRP A 121 -4.63 -11.08 2.69
N GLU A 122 -4.22 -11.74 1.60
CA GLU A 122 -3.11 -12.68 1.59
C GLU A 122 -1.78 -11.90 1.42
N PRO A 123 -0.66 -12.35 2.03
CA PRO A 123 0.66 -11.77 1.79
C PRO A 123 1.19 -12.22 0.42
N LEU A 124 1.24 -11.30 -0.54
CA LEU A 124 1.56 -11.63 -1.93
C LEU A 124 2.31 -10.52 -2.69
N VAL A 125 2.94 -10.94 -3.79
CA VAL A 125 3.47 -10.09 -4.86
C VAL A 125 2.76 -10.45 -6.16
N GLN A 126 2.32 -9.44 -6.90
CA GLN A 126 1.70 -9.57 -8.22
C GLN A 126 2.43 -8.70 -9.22
N VAL A 127 2.74 -9.26 -10.38
CA VAL A 127 3.43 -8.56 -11.47
C VAL A 127 2.60 -8.63 -12.74
N TYR A 128 2.11 -7.48 -13.20
CA TYR A 128 1.23 -7.35 -14.36
C TYR A 128 1.96 -6.73 -15.55
N PRO A 129 1.83 -7.29 -16.77
CA PRO A 129 2.29 -6.64 -17.99
C PRO A 129 1.40 -5.42 -18.30
N VAL A 130 1.99 -4.22 -18.21
CA VAL A 130 1.25 -2.94 -18.31
C VAL A 130 0.58 -2.80 -19.67
N GLN A 131 1.31 -3.05 -20.76
CA GLN A 131 0.76 -2.91 -22.10
C GLN A 131 -0.48 -3.80 -22.29
N ARG A 132 -0.36 -5.10 -21.96
CA ARG A 132 -1.47 -6.05 -22.12
C ARG A 132 -2.65 -5.70 -21.22
N PHE A 133 -2.39 -5.21 -20.01
CA PHE A 133 -3.47 -4.80 -19.12
C PHE A 133 -4.21 -3.56 -19.67
N VAL A 134 -3.50 -2.58 -20.23
CA VAL A 134 -4.12 -1.43 -20.88
C VAL A 134 -4.94 -1.84 -22.11
N GLU A 135 -4.48 -2.81 -22.90
CA GLU A 135 -5.24 -3.34 -24.04
C GLU A 135 -6.58 -3.98 -23.59
N LEU A 136 -6.58 -4.68 -22.44
CA LEU A 136 -7.78 -5.30 -21.87
C LEU A 136 -8.71 -4.30 -21.16
N VAL A 137 -8.12 -3.31 -20.48
CA VAL A 137 -8.82 -2.30 -19.68
C VAL A 137 -8.29 -0.93 -20.08
N PRO A 138 -8.83 -0.30 -21.15
CA PRO A 138 -8.28 0.95 -21.69
C PRO A 138 -8.17 2.10 -20.67
N ASN A 139 -9.09 2.16 -19.70
CA ASN A 139 -9.06 3.16 -18.63
C ASN A 139 -7.85 3.03 -17.70
N LEU A 140 -7.19 1.86 -17.65
CA LEU A 140 -5.96 1.65 -16.89
C LEU A 140 -4.81 2.54 -17.39
N SER A 141 -4.84 3.00 -18.64
CA SER A 141 -3.86 3.97 -19.15
C SER A 141 -3.78 5.23 -18.30
N ASN A 142 -4.93 5.73 -17.82
CA ASN A 142 -4.99 6.87 -16.90
C ASN A 142 -4.38 6.53 -15.54
N THR A 143 -4.65 5.33 -15.01
CA THR A 143 -4.07 4.84 -13.77
C THR A 143 -2.55 4.72 -13.84
N VAL A 144 -2.02 4.25 -14.98
CA VAL A 144 -0.58 4.16 -15.24
C VAL A 144 0.04 5.56 -15.31
N ALA A 145 -0.59 6.50 -16.03
CA ALA A 145 -0.12 7.88 -16.12
C ALA A 145 -0.14 8.59 -14.75
N GLU A 146 -1.17 8.35 -13.94
CA GLU A 146 -1.27 8.84 -12.57
C GLU A 146 -0.13 8.29 -11.71
N MET A 147 0.10 6.98 -11.74
CA MET A 147 1.21 6.36 -11.00
C MET A 147 2.57 6.92 -11.46
N GLN A 148 2.80 7.07 -12.77
CA GLN A 148 4.02 7.72 -13.29
C GLN A 148 4.20 9.14 -12.76
N SER A 149 3.12 9.93 -12.68
CA SER A 149 3.13 11.28 -12.10
C SER A 149 3.47 11.26 -10.61
N ILE A 150 2.86 10.35 -9.84
CA ILE A 150 3.14 10.17 -8.41
C ILE A 150 4.61 9.82 -8.19
N LEU A 151 5.17 8.89 -8.97
CA LEU A 151 6.56 8.44 -8.83
C LEU A 151 7.58 9.48 -9.34
N ALA A 152 7.17 10.41 -10.19
CA ALA A 152 8.00 11.53 -10.63
C ALA A 152 8.02 12.66 -9.60
N ASN A 153 6.86 12.99 -9.02
CA ASN A 153 6.71 14.18 -8.16
C ASN A 153 6.88 13.88 -6.67
N GLN A 154 6.71 12.62 -6.26
CA GLN A 154 6.80 12.15 -4.88
C GLN A 154 6.05 13.05 -3.87
N PRO A 155 4.75 13.33 -4.06
CA PRO A 155 4.00 14.19 -3.16
C PRO A 155 4.01 13.63 -1.72
N ALA A 156 4.07 14.54 -0.74
CA ALA A 156 4.05 14.20 0.68
C ALA A 156 2.63 13.91 1.21
N SER A 157 1.60 14.40 0.52
CA SER A 157 0.19 14.22 0.86
C SER A 157 -0.64 13.96 -0.39
N PHE A 158 -1.82 13.37 -0.20
CA PHE A 158 -2.73 13.04 -1.28
C PHE A 158 -4.15 13.47 -0.91
N GLU A 159 -4.86 14.05 -1.87
CA GLU A 159 -6.30 14.32 -1.73
C GLU A 159 -7.11 13.10 -2.17
N ASN A 160 -6.71 12.46 -3.27
CA ASN A 160 -7.37 11.30 -3.86
C ASN A 160 -6.61 9.99 -3.62
N SER A 161 -7.29 8.86 -3.79
CA SER A 161 -6.71 7.52 -3.63
C SER A 161 -5.40 7.35 -4.41
N ILE A 162 -4.44 6.65 -3.80
CA ILE A 162 -3.26 6.18 -4.52
C ILE A 162 -3.68 4.96 -5.36
N PRO A 163 -3.31 4.87 -6.65
CA PRO A 163 -3.63 3.71 -7.48
C PRO A 163 -3.21 2.38 -6.86
N LEU A 164 -4.09 1.37 -6.95
CA LEU A 164 -3.86 0.02 -6.44
C LEU A 164 -4.21 -1.01 -7.53
N LEU A 165 -3.32 -1.98 -7.73
CA LEU A 165 -3.66 -3.23 -8.41
C LEU A 165 -3.51 -4.43 -7.45
N PRO A 166 -4.35 -5.47 -7.56
CA PRO A 166 -5.56 -5.54 -8.38
C PRO A 166 -6.59 -4.48 -7.96
N ILE A 167 -7.50 -4.15 -8.87
CA ILE A 167 -8.55 -3.16 -8.62
C ILE A 167 -9.43 -3.68 -7.49
N ALA A 168 -9.48 -2.95 -6.38
CA ALA A 168 -10.39 -3.27 -5.28
C ALA A 168 -11.79 -2.75 -5.59
N ASN A 169 -12.82 -3.58 -5.38
CA ASN A 169 -14.23 -3.17 -5.49
C ASN A 169 -14.72 -2.44 -4.21
N ALA A 170 -13.94 -1.47 -3.75
CA ALA A 170 -14.17 -0.70 -2.54
C ALA A 170 -13.36 0.60 -2.59
N ALA A 171 -13.67 1.56 -1.72
CA ALA A 171 -12.91 2.80 -1.63
C ALA A 171 -11.71 2.66 -0.69
N GLN A 172 -10.61 3.34 -1.03
CA GLN A 172 -9.44 3.46 -0.16
C GLN A 172 -9.78 4.39 1.02
N VAL A 173 -9.83 3.84 2.23
CA VAL A 173 -10.30 4.57 3.43
C VAL A 173 -9.28 5.63 3.86
N PHE A 174 -8.00 5.27 3.87
CA PHE A 174 -6.93 6.16 4.26
C PHE A 174 -5.57 5.78 3.65
N ARG A 175 -4.57 6.65 3.84
CA ARG A 175 -3.18 6.40 3.47
C ARG A 175 -2.29 6.90 4.61
N ALA A 176 -1.51 6.01 5.19
CA ALA A 176 -0.57 6.34 6.27
C ALA A 176 0.82 5.75 5.98
N GLN A 177 1.86 6.25 6.64
CA GLN A 177 3.24 5.75 6.51
C GLN A 177 3.72 5.69 5.05
N ILE A 178 3.45 6.76 4.30
CA ILE A 178 3.83 6.85 2.89
C ILE A 178 5.35 6.86 2.76
N SER A 179 5.86 6.04 1.85
CA SER A 179 7.28 5.90 1.54
C SER A 179 7.48 5.69 0.04
N TYR A 180 8.51 6.30 -0.54
CA TYR A 180 8.91 6.05 -1.93
C TYR A 180 10.11 5.10 -1.93
N ILE A 181 9.97 3.96 -2.60
CA ILE A 181 10.95 2.88 -2.55
C ILE A 181 11.44 2.58 -3.97
N ASN A 182 12.76 2.60 -4.14
CA ASN A 182 13.39 2.06 -5.34
C ASN A 182 13.66 0.56 -5.12
N PHE A 183 13.36 -0.24 -6.14
CA PHE A 183 13.79 -1.64 -6.22
C PHE A 183 14.80 -1.81 -7.36
N GLN A 184 15.36 -3.00 -7.54
CA GLN A 184 16.54 -3.21 -8.37
C GLN A 184 16.39 -2.70 -9.81
N ASN A 185 15.19 -2.73 -10.37
CA ASN A 185 14.90 -2.25 -11.71
C ASN A 185 13.60 -1.43 -11.80
N GLY A 186 13.30 -0.64 -10.78
CA GLY A 186 12.14 0.25 -10.80
C GLY A 186 11.94 1.03 -9.51
N LYS A 187 10.76 1.62 -9.38
CA LYS A 187 10.37 2.43 -8.23
C LYS A 187 8.87 2.39 -7.99
N GLY A 188 8.47 2.66 -6.76
CA GLY A 188 7.08 2.68 -6.37
C GLY A 188 6.82 3.45 -5.09
N ILE A 189 5.58 3.39 -4.65
CA ILE A 189 5.07 4.00 -3.43
C ILE A 189 4.52 2.92 -2.51
N GLY A 190 4.96 2.93 -1.26
CA GLY A 190 4.52 2.03 -0.20
C GLY A 190 3.74 2.78 0.88
N PHE A 191 2.63 2.25 1.36
CA PHE A 191 1.76 2.90 2.35
C PHE A 191 0.86 1.89 3.07
N LEU A 192 0.40 2.25 4.27
CA LEU A 192 -0.65 1.57 5.02
C LEU A 192 -2.03 2.04 4.57
N THR A 193 -2.96 1.11 4.42
CA THR A 193 -4.33 1.42 4.01
C THR A 193 -5.33 0.33 4.43
N GLU A 194 -6.60 0.62 4.20
CA GLU A 194 -7.75 -0.28 4.31
C GLU A 194 -8.74 0.10 3.19
N TYR A 195 -9.54 -0.87 2.74
CA TYR A 195 -10.58 -0.67 1.73
C TYR A 195 -11.96 -1.03 2.27
N ALA A 196 -12.94 -0.13 2.12
CA ALA A 196 -14.30 -0.34 2.61
C ALA A 196 -15.37 0.28 1.71
N GLN A 197 -16.61 -0.17 1.87
CA GLN A 197 -17.81 0.38 1.20
C GLN A 197 -18.65 1.26 2.13
N TYR A 198 -18.20 1.47 3.37
CA TYR A 198 -18.88 2.24 4.41
C TYR A 198 -17.83 2.87 5.32
N TYR A 199 -18.27 3.62 6.34
CA TYR A 199 -17.38 4.10 7.40
C TYR A 199 -16.91 2.95 8.30
N ALA A 200 -15.83 2.28 7.89
CA ALA A 200 -15.24 1.15 8.59
C ALA A 200 -14.23 1.59 9.66
N PRO A 201 -14.25 1.02 10.87
CA PRO A 201 -13.16 1.20 11.83
C PRO A 201 -11.85 0.62 11.28
N VAL A 202 -10.75 1.35 11.50
CA VAL A 202 -9.42 0.83 11.21
C VAL A 202 -9.11 -0.33 12.14
N ASN A 203 -8.79 -1.50 11.58
CA ASN A 203 -8.66 -2.73 12.35
C ASN A 203 -7.58 -3.67 11.81
N ASN A 204 -7.11 -4.61 12.65
CA ASN A 204 -5.99 -5.51 12.31
C ASN A 204 -6.35 -6.65 11.34
N HIS A 205 -7.63 -6.91 11.08
CA HIS A 205 -8.05 -7.89 10.08
C HIS A 205 -7.96 -7.32 8.66
N ASP A 206 -8.33 -6.05 8.49
CA ASP A 206 -8.42 -5.40 7.18
C ASP A 206 -7.21 -4.51 6.85
N LEU A 207 -6.39 -4.13 7.84
CA LEU A 207 -5.18 -3.33 7.65
C LEU A 207 -4.10 -4.09 6.87
N PHE A 208 -3.55 -3.44 5.86
CA PHE A 208 -2.40 -3.94 5.11
C PHE A 208 -1.46 -2.81 4.70
N TYR A 209 -0.19 -3.17 4.58
CA TYR A 209 0.80 -2.39 3.86
C TYR A 209 0.77 -2.82 2.40
N THR A 210 0.76 -1.86 1.48
CA THR A 210 0.90 -2.14 0.07
C THR A 210 2.02 -1.32 -0.55
N PHE A 211 2.71 -1.91 -1.51
CA PHE A 211 3.61 -1.20 -2.41
C PHE A 211 3.11 -1.35 -3.84
N GLN A 212 3.03 -0.22 -4.54
CA GLN A 212 2.59 -0.12 -5.94
C GLN A 212 3.67 0.59 -6.73
N GLY A 213 4.21 -0.05 -7.75
CA GLY A 213 5.35 0.47 -8.50
C GLY A 213 5.41 0.03 -9.95
N LEU A 214 6.32 0.64 -10.68
CA LEU A 214 6.60 0.36 -12.08
C LEU A 214 8.08 0.00 -12.24
N THR A 215 8.36 -0.96 -13.13
CA THR A 215 9.72 -1.15 -13.64
C THR A 215 10.20 0.11 -14.36
N SER A 216 11.51 0.34 -14.43
CA SER A 216 12.10 1.54 -15.02
C SER A 216 11.76 1.72 -16.50
N ASP A 217 11.49 0.63 -17.20
CA ASP A 217 11.02 0.61 -18.60
C ASP A 217 9.49 0.71 -18.72
N SER A 218 8.77 0.84 -17.60
CA SER A 218 7.30 0.86 -17.50
C SER A 218 6.58 -0.35 -18.09
N LYS A 219 7.29 -1.46 -18.35
CA LYS A 219 6.67 -2.68 -18.90
C LYS A 219 5.81 -3.42 -17.87
N TYR A 220 6.20 -3.38 -16.60
CA TYR A 220 5.53 -4.13 -15.55
C TYR A 220 5.08 -3.24 -14.40
N TRP A 221 3.87 -3.52 -13.93
CA TRP A 221 3.36 -3.03 -12.66
C TRP A 221 3.64 -4.07 -11.58
N VAL A 222 4.26 -3.64 -10.49
CA VAL A 222 4.57 -4.47 -9.32
C VAL A 222 3.64 -4.05 -8.19
N SER A 223 2.76 -4.96 -7.79
CA SER A 223 1.90 -4.83 -6.62
C SER A 223 2.38 -5.76 -5.53
N VAL A 224 2.52 -5.26 -4.31
CA VAL A 224 2.85 -6.03 -3.12
C VAL A 224 1.76 -5.73 -2.09
N ILE A 225 1.17 -6.77 -1.51
CA ILE A 225 0.12 -6.66 -0.49
C ILE A 225 0.58 -7.48 0.71
N LEU A 226 0.72 -6.85 1.85
CA LEU A 226 1.29 -7.42 3.07
C LEU A 226 0.41 -7.05 4.26
N PRO A 227 -0.37 -7.99 4.82
CA PRO A 227 -1.13 -7.74 6.04
C PRO A 227 -0.23 -7.28 7.17
N VAL A 228 -0.69 -6.34 7.98
CA VAL A 228 0.15 -5.75 9.03
C VAL A 228 -0.69 -5.46 10.26
N ASN A 229 -0.09 -5.65 11.43
CA ASN A 229 -0.72 -5.46 12.71
C ASN A 229 -0.14 -4.23 13.43
N ALA A 230 -1.00 -3.46 14.09
CA ALA A 230 -0.62 -2.50 15.10
C ALA A 230 -1.31 -2.84 16.43
N ALA A 231 -0.54 -2.89 17.51
CA ALA A 231 -0.99 -3.42 18.82
C ALA A 231 -2.18 -2.65 19.44
N TYR A 232 -2.39 -1.39 19.04
CA TYR A 232 -3.45 -0.52 19.55
C TYR A 232 -4.75 -0.60 18.73
N LEU A 233 -4.76 -1.34 17.61
CA LEU A 233 -5.95 -1.48 16.77
C LEU A 233 -6.81 -2.65 17.22
N GLN A 234 -8.12 -2.45 17.10
CA GLN A 234 -9.09 -3.51 17.37
C GLN A 234 -8.89 -4.70 16.40
N PRO A 235 -9.25 -5.93 16.79
CA PRO A 235 -9.02 -7.11 15.96
C PRO A 235 -9.79 -7.10 14.62
N THR A 236 -11.07 -6.76 14.64
CA THR A 236 -11.98 -6.82 13.48
C THR A 236 -12.95 -5.63 13.47
N TYR A 237 -13.68 -5.44 12.37
CA TYR A 237 -14.63 -4.33 12.23
C TYR A 237 -15.80 -4.34 13.23
N ASN A 238 -16.11 -5.49 13.83
CA ASN A 238 -17.22 -5.71 14.75
C ASN A 238 -16.80 -6.03 16.19
N ASP A 239 -15.50 -6.03 16.48
CA ASP A 239 -14.97 -6.10 17.84
C ASP A 239 -14.63 -4.68 18.29
N PHE A 240 -15.44 -4.16 19.21
CA PHE A 240 -15.28 -2.81 19.74
C PHE A 240 -14.41 -2.74 21.01
N THR A 241 -13.70 -3.83 21.34
CA THR A 241 -12.70 -3.81 22.39
C THR A 241 -11.61 -2.83 21.99
N VAL A 242 -11.38 -1.81 22.82
CA VAL A 242 -10.32 -0.82 22.60
C VAL A 242 -9.06 -1.32 23.30
N PRO A 243 -8.00 -1.72 22.56
CA PRO A 243 -6.74 -2.12 23.18
C PRO A 243 -6.06 -0.93 23.87
N ALA A 244 -4.97 -1.20 24.59
CA ALA A 244 -4.14 -0.15 25.17
C ALA A 244 -3.71 0.86 24.08
N ASP A 245 -3.80 2.15 24.41
CA ASP A 245 -3.53 3.27 23.52
C ASP A 245 -4.39 3.34 22.24
N GLY A 246 -5.43 2.52 22.13
CA GLY A 246 -6.38 2.52 21.03
C GLY A 246 -7.31 3.74 21.04
N ILE A 247 -7.92 4.02 19.89
CA ILE A 247 -8.92 5.09 19.73
C ILE A 247 -10.28 4.42 19.56
N PRO A 248 -11.30 4.73 20.41
CA PRO A 248 -12.63 4.15 20.26
C PRO A 248 -13.28 4.61 18.95
N VAL A 249 -13.82 3.66 18.19
CA VAL A 249 -14.66 3.98 17.02
C VAL A 249 -16.05 4.47 17.46
N PRO A 250 -16.63 5.49 16.82
CA PRO A 250 -18.05 5.82 16.95
C PRO A 250 -18.95 4.62 16.62
N GLN A 251 -19.91 4.31 17.49
CA GLN A 251 -20.75 3.11 17.35
C GLN A 251 -22.21 3.42 16.99
N ASP A 252 -22.71 4.61 17.32
CA ASP A 252 -24.10 4.96 17.06
C ASP A 252 -24.29 5.41 15.61
N ILE A 253 -24.42 4.43 14.71
CA ILE A 253 -24.66 4.66 13.27
C ILE A 253 -25.96 5.43 12.98
N ASN A 254 -26.90 5.47 13.92
CA ASN A 254 -28.15 6.22 13.77
C ASN A 254 -28.04 7.65 14.31
N SER A 255 -26.91 8.02 14.93
CA SER A 255 -26.69 9.37 15.40
C SER A 255 -26.62 10.33 14.20
N PRO A 256 -27.29 11.50 14.26
CA PRO A 256 -27.12 12.56 13.27
C PRO A 256 -25.67 13.06 13.13
N SER A 257 -24.82 12.85 14.15
CA SER A 257 -23.39 13.23 14.14
C SER A 257 -22.47 12.13 13.60
N PHE A 258 -22.98 10.93 13.29
CA PHE A 258 -22.13 9.76 13.02
C PHE A 258 -21.07 10.01 11.93
N SER A 259 -21.43 10.67 10.82
CA SER A 259 -20.46 11.00 9.76
C SER A 259 -19.32 11.88 10.27
N THR A 260 -19.66 12.97 10.98
CA THR A 260 -18.67 13.91 11.53
C THR A 260 -17.80 13.26 12.60
N ASP A 261 -18.38 12.38 13.42
CA ASP A 261 -17.64 11.64 14.44
C ASP A 261 -16.67 10.63 13.81
N MET A 262 -17.08 9.95 12.72
CA MET A 262 -16.22 9.05 11.95
C MET A 262 -15.08 9.80 11.25
N GLU A 263 -15.35 10.98 10.68
CA GLU A 263 -14.32 11.84 10.09
C GLU A 263 -13.27 12.26 11.15
N ALA A 264 -13.71 12.68 12.33
CA ALA A 264 -12.82 13.02 13.44
C ALA A 264 -12.01 11.80 13.92
N TYR A 265 -12.64 10.63 13.99
CA TYR A 265 -11.97 9.36 14.29
C TYR A 265 -10.85 9.05 13.28
N TYR A 266 -11.10 9.17 11.97
CA TYR A 266 -10.07 8.93 10.98
C TYR A 266 -8.91 9.91 11.05
N VAL A 267 -9.17 11.20 11.31
CA VAL A 267 -8.11 12.20 11.51
C VAL A 267 -7.19 11.79 12.67
N ALA A 268 -7.78 11.43 13.81
CA ALA A 268 -7.03 10.98 14.98
C ALA A 268 -6.27 9.67 14.71
N MET A 269 -6.91 8.73 14.01
CA MET A 269 -6.30 7.44 13.67
C MET A 269 -5.14 7.60 12.69
N LEU A 270 -5.25 8.46 11.68
CA LEU A 270 -4.16 8.74 10.75
C LEU A 270 -2.98 9.40 11.45
N GLN A 271 -3.23 10.35 12.35
CA GLN A 271 -2.18 10.96 13.15
C GLN A 271 -1.46 9.90 13.98
N LYS A 272 -2.21 8.97 14.60
CA LYS A 272 -1.63 7.86 15.37
C LYS A 272 -0.82 6.91 14.49
N LEU A 273 -1.35 6.47 13.34
CA LEU A 273 -0.64 5.61 12.39
C LEU A 273 0.64 6.27 11.89
N ASN A 274 0.60 7.56 11.50
CA ASN A 274 1.77 8.28 10.98
C ASN A 274 2.82 8.63 12.03
N SER A 275 2.45 8.70 13.32
CA SER A 275 3.39 8.91 14.42
C SER A 275 3.92 7.60 15.02
N THR A 276 3.34 6.46 14.66
CA THR A 276 3.80 5.14 15.10
C THR A 276 5.13 4.80 14.43
N SER A 277 6.09 4.34 15.24
CA SER A 277 7.39 3.91 14.72
C SER A 277 7.23 2.77 13.70
N PRO A 278 7.94 2.79 12.56
CA PRO A 278 7.96 1.69 11.59
C PRO A 278 8.24 0.30 12.21
N ASP A 279 9.00 0.25 13.29
CA ASP A 279 9.36 -0.99 14.00
C ASP A 279 8.33 -1.46 15.03
N ALA A 280 7.28 -0.65 15.28
CA ALA A 280 6.19 -1.01 16.18
C ALA A 280 5.05 -1.80 15.47
N PHE A 281 5.14 -1.94 14.15
CA PHE A 281 4.23 -2.75 13.35
C PHE A 281 4.72 -4.20 13.27
N LEU A 282 3.81 -5.15 13.02
CA LEU A 282 4.15 -6.56 12.82
C LEU A 282 3.55 -7.09 11.50
N PRO A 283 4.37 -7.53 10.52
CA PRO A 283 5.82 -7.31 10.42
C PRO A 283 6.18 -5.81 10.45
N THR A 284 7.46 -5.51 10.73
CA THR A 284 7.92 -4.11 10.74
C THR A 284 7.88 -3.53 9.32
N LEU A 285 7.58 -2.24 9.20
CA LEU A 285 7.56 -1.60 7.88
C LEU A 285 8.97 -1.58 7.26
N ASN A 286 10.02 -1.50 8.09
CA ASN A 286 11.41 -1.60 7.65
C ASN A 286 11.73 -2.96 7.01
N CYS A 287 11.23 -4.06 7.62
CA CYS A 287 11.40 -5.40 7.05
C CYS A 287 10.71 -5.51 5.68
N MET A 288 9.47 -5.02 5.57
CA MET A 288 8.72 -5.02 4.32
C MET A 288 9.39 -4.17 3.23
N ALA A 289 9.88 -2.97 3.58
CA ALA A 289 10.60 -2.10 2.66
C ALA A 289 11.90 -2.75 2.16
N SER A 290 12.66 -3.43 3.03
CA SER A 290 13.90 -4.13 2.66
C SER A 290 13.64 -5.28 1.67
N PHE A 291 12.55 -6.03 1.85
CA PHE A 291 12.11 -7.04 0.89
C PHE A 291 11.82 -6.41 -0.49
N ILE A 292 11.04 -5.32 -0.51
CA ILE A 292 10.66 -4.63 -1.75
C ILE A 292 11.90 -4.13 -2.51
N GLN A 293 12.90 -3.58 -1.81
CA GLN A 293 14.15 -3.12 -2.41
C GLN A 293 14.91 -4.23 -3.17
N THR A 294 14.69 -5.49 -2.82
CA THR A 294 15.35 -6.64 -3.47
C THR A 294 14.68 -7.08 -4.77
N LEU A 295 13.44 -6.62 -5.03
CA LEU A 295 12.68 -7.06 -6.19
C LEU A 295 13.41 -6.70 -7.49
N ASN A 296 13.43 -7.65 -8.42
CA ASN A 296 13.85 -7.43 -9.80
C ASN A 296 12.90 -8.20 -10.72
N VAL A 297 12.35 -7.53 -11.72
CA VAL A 297 11.40 -8.14 -12.67
C VAL A 297 12.06 -8.34 -14.03
N GLY A 298 12.28 -9.59 -14.42
CA GLY A 298 12.72 -9.97 -15.76
C GLY A 298 11.56 -10.14 -16.75
N ASP A 299 11.90 -10.12 -18.04
CA ASP A 299 10.97 -10.44 -19.13
C ASP A 299 10.51 -11.91 -19.08
#